data_AF-L5JWI7-F1
#
_entry.id   AF-L5JWI7-F1
#
_cell.length_a   1.000
_cell.length_b   1.000
_cell.length_c   1.000
_cell.angle_alpha   90.00
_cell.angle_beta   90.00
_cell.angle_gamma   90.00
#
_symmetry.space_group_name_H-M   'P 1'
#
loop_
_entity.id
_entity.type
_entity.pdbx_description
1 polymer ?
#
loop_
_entity_poly.entity_id
_entity_poly.type
_entity_poly.pdbx_seq_one_letter_code
_entity_poly.pdbx_strand_id
1 'polypeptide(L)'
;MDAEQAEVRALQSEGPDLRPTPGEDTAQVHTLTGINIRNYSKKTENLMSTEVAEKNIKKVLQSHRLSGNCHMITFQLEFQILEIQNKENLSSVITDLNIIMEPTSYSELSEFVSRAEERRDLFMFFRSLHFFVEWCEYRKRTFKHFKVESKVFKFKHI
;
A
#
# COMPACT_ATOMS: atom_id res chain seq x y z
N MET A 1 47.38 -36.06 20.55
CA MET A 1 47.15 -34.75 21.18
C MET A 1 47.48 -33.77 20.09
N ASP A 2 46.51 -33.52 19.23
CA ASP A 2 46.73 -32.68 18.05
C ASP A 2 45.81 -31.49 18.21
N ALA A 3 46.41 -30.39 18.62
CA ALA A 3 45.80 -29.10 18.94
C ALA A 3 45.34 -28.35 17.67
N GLU A 4 44.97 -29.09 16.63
CA GLU A 4 44.60 -28.58 15.30
C GLU A 4 43.17 -29.03 14.90
N GLN A 5 42.34 -29.41 15.88
CA GLN A 5 40.89 -29.59 15.71
C GLN A 5 40.06 -28.62 16.57
N ALA A 6 40.69 -27.70 17.29
CA ALA A 6 39.99 -26.71 18.13
C ALA A 6 39.69 -25.39 17.39
N GLU A 7 40.35 -25.10 16.26
CA GLU A 7 40.28 -23.79 15.61
C GLU A 7 39.25 -23.69 14.47
N VAL A 8 38.61 -24.80 14.07
CA VAL A 8 37.54 -24.78 13.05
C VAL A 8 36.13 -24.66 13.68
N ARG A 9 36.02 -24.67 15.02
CA ARG A 9 34.74 -24.51 15.74
C ARG A 9 34.45 -23.11 16.28
N ALA A 10 35.32 -22.13 16.02
CA ALA A 10 35.17 -20.77 16.55
C ALA A 10 34.60 -19.73 15.56
N LEU A 11 34.15 -20.14 14.36
CA LEU A 11 33.52 -19.23 13.37
C LEU A 11 32.03 -19.50 13.13
N GLN A 12 31.36 -20.19 14.04
CA GLN A 12 29.90 -20.19 14.14
C GLN A 12 29.46 -19.43 15.39
N SER A 13 29.92 -18.17 15.54
CA SER A 13 29.18 -17.24 16.37
C SER A 13 27.93 -16.87 15.61
N GLU A 14 26.77 -17.35 16.07
CA GLU A 14 25.47 -16.86 15.66
C GLU A 14 25.47 -15.34 15.81
N GLY A 15 25.62 -14.63 14.68
CA GLY A 15 25.23 -13.23 14.60
C GLY A 15 23.73 -13.15 14.92
N PRO A 16 23.25 -12.09 15.58
CA PRO A 16 21.83 -11.96 15.88
C PRO A 16 21.06 -12.11 14.57
N ASP A 17 20.21 -13.13 14.52
CA ASP A 17 19.21 -13.34 13.48
C ASP A 17 18.36 -12.07 13.44
N LEU A 18 18.71 -11.16 12.52
CA LEU A 18 17.92 -9.99 12.17
C LEU A 18 16.68 -10.48 11.44
N ARG A 19 15.81 -11.19 12.16
CA ARG A 19 14.41 -11.31 11.78
C ARG A 19 13.85 -9.89 11.79
N PRO A 20 13.26 -9.41 10.69
CA PRO A 20 12.58 -8.13 10.71
C PRO A 20 11.54 -8.18 11.82
N THR A 21 11.66 -7.28 12.80
CA THR A 21 10.61 -7.11 13.79
C THR A 21 9.35 -6.66 13.03
N PRO A 22 8.17 -7.28 13.24
CA PRO A 22 6.92 -6.81 12.64
C PRO A 22 6.53 -5.48 13.30
N GLY A 23 7.18 -4.39 12.91
CA GLY A 23 6.97 -3.07 13.52
C GLY A 23 7.90 -1.97 13.01
N GLU A 24 9.10 -2.29 12.53
CA GLU A 24 10.07 -1.26 12.11
C GLU A 24 9.96 -0.89 10.62
N ASP A 25 9.56 -1.82 9.75
CA ASP A 25 9.37 -1.55 8.32
C ASP A 25 8.12 -0.70 8.04
N THR A 26 7.06 -0.83 8.85
CA THR A 26 5.86 -0.01 8.69
C THR A 26 6.14 1.44 9.07
N ALA A 27 6.87 1.69 10.17
CA ALA A 27 7.20 3.04 10.60
C ALA A 27 8.00 3.85 9.56
N GLN A 28 8.92 3.21 8.81
CA GLN A 28 9.73 3.87 7.79
C GLN A 28 8.96 4.19 6.50
N VAL A 29 8.03 3.32 6.08
CA VAL A 29 7.19 3.55 4.88
C VAL A 29 6.20 4.71 5.08
N HIS A 30 5.76 4.93 6.32
CA HIS A 30 4.79 5.99 6.66
C HIS A 30 5.37 7.39 6.46
N THR A 31 6.66 7.60 6.75
CA THR A 31 7.30 8.93 6.62
C THR A 31 7.59 9.30 5.17
N LEU A 32 7.89 8.32 4.30
CA LEU A 32 8.32 8.59 2.93
C LEU A 32 7.15 8.84 1.96
N THR A 33 6.00 8.22 2.21
CA THR A 33 4.84 8.28 1.29
C THR A 33 3.71 9.19 1.78
N GLY A 34 3.81 9.72 3.00
CA GLY A 34 2.73 10.47 3.64
C GLY A 34 1.44 9.66 3.85
N ILE A 35 1.46 8.35 3.59
CA ILE A 35 0.34 7.44 3.77
C ILE A 35 0.37 6.88 5.19
N ASN A 36 -0.74 7.02 5.90
CA ASN A 36 -0.92 6.49 7.23
C ASN A 36 -2.16 5.58 7.26
N ILE A 37 -1.95 4.30 7.52
CA ILE A 37 -3.00 3.31 7.73
C ILE A 37 -3.47 3.41 9.18
N ARG A 38 -4.77 3.69 9.37
CA ARG A 38 -5.40 3.84 10.69
C ARG A 38 -6.10 2.57 11.15
N ASN A 39 -6.81 1.92 10.24
CA ASN A 39 -7.55 0.69 10.55
C ASN A 39 -7.31 -0.35 9.47
N TYR A 40 -7.30 -1.60 9.90
CA TYR A 40 -7.26 -2.76 9.03
C TYR A 40 -8.13 -3.86 9.63
N SER A 41 -8.93 -4.50 8.79
CA SER A 41 -9.66 -5.70 9.15
C SER A 41 -9.68 -6.69 7.99
N LYS A 42 -9.78 -7.97 8.36
CA LYS A 42 -9.77 -9.10 7.43
C LYS A 42 -10.84 -10.09 7.84
N LYS A 43 -11.62 -10.55 6.86
CA LYS A 43 -12.53 -11.69 6.98
C LYS A 43 -12.07 -12.76 6.00
N THR A 44 -12.09 -14.01 6.42
CA THR A 44 -11.68 -15.16 5.60
C THR A 44 -12.83 -16.14 5.47
N GLU A 45 -13.08 -16.62 4.25
CA GLU A 45 -14.12 -17.59 3.92
C GLU A 45 -13.51 -18.74 3.10
N ASN A 46 -13.73 -19.98 3.53
CA ASN A 46 -13.26 -21.14 2.79
C ASN A 46 -14.31 -21.52 1.74
N LEU A 47 -13.92 -21.42 0.47
CA LEU A 47 -14.75 -21.88 -0.63
C LEU A 47 -14.45 -23.37 -0.80
N MET A 48 -15.42 -24.23 -0.47
CA MET A 48 -15.28 -25.68 -0.37
C MET A 48 -14.48 -26.29 -1.55
N SER A 49 -13.57 -27.21 -1.23
CA SER A 49 -12.86 -28.05 -2.18
C SER A 49 -13.87 -28.86 -2.98
N THR A 50 -13.99 -28.65 -4.30
CA THR A 50 -14.79 -29.56 -5.12
C THR A 50 -14.08 -30.91 -5.17
N GLU A 51 -14.62 -31.89 -4.46
CA GLU A 51 -14.22 -33.29 -4.49
C GLU A 51 -14.59 -33.88 -5.85
N VAL A 52 -13.81 -33.57 -6.89
CA VAL A 52 -13.72 -34.42 -8.08
C VAL A 52 -12.27 -34.85 -8.16
N ALA A 53 -12.09 -36.16 -8.03
CA ALA A 53 -10.86 -36.95 -8.08
C ALA A 53 -9.57 -36.20 -8.50
N GLU A 54 -8.54 -36.35 -7.65
CA GLU A 54 -7.09 -36.19 -7.91
C GLU A 54 -6.38 -34.88 -7.52
N LYS A 55 -7.04 -33.78 -7.14
CA LYS A 55 -6.31 -32.57 -6.68
C LYS A 55 -6.96 -31.94 -5.46
N ASN A 56 -6.30 -32.01 -4.30
CA ASN A 56 -6.68 -31.28 -3.08
C ASN A 56 -6.42 -29.79 -3.31
N ILE A 57 -7.37 -29.11 -3.97
CA ILE A 57 -7.31 -27.67 -4.25
C ILE A 57 -8.08 -26.97 -3.14
N LYS A 58 -7.38 -26.20 -2.31
CA LYS A 58 -7.98 -25.33 -1.31
C LYS A 58 -8.21 -23.95 -1.92
N LYS A 59 -9.43 -23.43 -1.80
CA LYS A 59 -9.78 -22.07 -2.22
C LYS A 59 -10.22 -21.25 -1.01
N VAL A 60 -9.66 -20.05 -0.87
CA VAL A 60 -9.93 -19.15 0.25
C VAL A 60 -10.21 -17.76 -0.31
N LEU A 61 -11.35 -17.20 0.05
CA LEU A 61 -11.68 -15.81 -0.24
C LEU A 61 -11.38 -14.97 1.01
N GLN A 62 -10.59 -13.93 0.85
CA GLN A 62 -10.28 -12.99 1.91
C GLN A 62 -10.85 -11.62 1.56
N SER A 63 -11.74 -11.10 2.40
CA SER A 63 -12.22 -9.72 2.30
C SER A 63 -11.40 -8.85 3.24
N HIS A 64 -10.78 -7.82 2.69
CA HIS A 64 -9.95 -6.87 3.41
C HIS A 64 -10.62 -5.51 3.40
N ARG A 65 -10.54 -4.81 4.53
CA ARG A 65 -10.92 -3.41 4.64
C ARG A 65 -9.82 -2.65 5.33
N LEU A 66 -9.32 -1.61 4.69
CA LEU A 66 -8.28 -0.76 5.23
C LEU A 66 -8.70 0.70 5.13
N SER A 67 -8.42 1.51 6.15
CA SER A 67 -8.67 2.94 6.09
C SER A 67 -7.48 3.72 6.60
N GLY A 68 -7.31 4.91 6.05
CA GLY A 68 -6.13 5.70 6.27
C GLY A 68 -6.28 7.12 5.76
N ASN A 69 -5.16 7.82 5.73
CA ASN A 69 -5.07 9.14 5.14
C ASN A 69 -3.73 9.30 4.42
N CYS A 70 -3.73 10.15 3.40
CA CYS A 70 -2.53 10.74 2.84
C CYS A 70 -2.63 12.25 3.01
N HIS A 71 -1.85 12.80 3.95
CA HIS A 71 -1.98 14.18 4.41
C HIS A 71 -3.44 14.52 4.83
N MET A 72 -4.10 15.45 4.14
CA MET A 72 -5.49 15.84 4.44
C MET A 72 -6.54 14.98 3.73
N ILE A 73 -6.13 14.03 2.89
CA ILE A 73 -7.04 13.18 2.11
C ILE A 73 -7.26 11.88 2.88
N THR A 74 -8.50 11.62 3.27
CA THR A 74 -8.89 10.35 3.89
C THR A 74 -9.33 9.34 2.83
N PHE A 75 -9.03 8.06 3.06
CA PHE A 75 -9.41 6.98 2.16
C PHE A 75 -9.80 5.73 2.93
N GLN A 76 -10.62 4.90 2.30
CA GLN A 76 -10.95 3.55 2.69
C GLN A 76 -10.91 2.65 1.46
N LEU A 77 -10.27 1.50 1.59
CA LEU A 77 -10.17 0.48 0.57
C LEU A 77 -10.88 -0.77 1.06
N GLU A 78 -11.71 -1.33 0.21
CA GLU A 78 -12.35 -2.62 0.39
C GLU A 78 -11.95 -3.49 -0.79
N PHE A 79 -11.32 -4.62 -0.53
CA PHE A 79 -10.84 -5.48 -1.61
C PHE A 79 -10.93 -6.95 -1.23
N GLN A 80 -11.06 -7.78 -2.26
CA GLN A 80 -11.13 -9.23 -2.09
C GLN A 80 -9.94 -9.89 -2.75
N ILE A 81 -9.34 -10.84 -2.04
CA ILE A 81 -8.26 -11.68 -2.53
C ILE A 81 -8.77 -13.12 -2.59
N LEU A 82 -8.70 -13.72 -3.78
CA LEU A 82 -8.91 -15.16 -3.95
C LEU A 82 -7.54 -15.86 -3.94
N GLU A 83 -7.33 -16.68 -2.91
CA GLU A 83 -6.17 -17.57 -2.79
C GLU A 83 -6.57 -18.98 -3.23
N ILE A 84 -5.77 -19.56 -4.13
CA ILE A 84 -5.92 -20.94 -4.59
C ILE A 84 -4.61 -21.66 -4.31
N GLN A 85 -4.72 -22.73 -3.52
CA GLN A 85 -3.59 -23.56 -3.12
C GLN A 85 -3.76 -24.97 -3.68
N ASN A 86 -2.72 -25.44 -4.36
CA ASN A 86 -2.48 -26.83 -4.73
C ASN A 86 -1.26 -27.33 -3.94
N LYS A 87 -1.02 -28.64 -3.93
CA LYS A 87 0.18 -29.30 -3.39
C LYS A 87 1.50 -28.65 -3.84
N GLU A 88 1.55 -28.06 -5.03
CA GLU A 88 2.76 -27.49 -5.64
C GLU A 88 2.75 -25.97 -5.78
N ASN A 89 1.58 -25.32 -5.77
CA ASN A 89 1.44 -23.92 -6.18
C ASN A 89 0.52 -23.13 -5.24
N LEU A 90 0.88 -21.87 -5.02
CA LEU A 90 0.07 -20.86 -4.35
C LEU A 90 -0.16 -19.70 -5.33
N SER A 91 -1.41 -19.43 -5.67
CA SER A 91 -1.79 -18.27 -6.47
C SER A 91 -2.74 -17.38 -5.68
N SER A 92 -2.54 -16.07 -5.81
CA SER A 92 -3.36 -15.05 -5.16
C SER A 92 -3.71 -13.98 -6.18
N VAL A 93 -4.97 -13.57 -6.23
CA VAL A 93 -5.45 -12.54 -7.16
C VAL A 93 -6.48 -11.64 -6.49
N ILE A 94 -6.40 -10.34 -6.74
CA ILE A 94 -7.44 -9.40 -6.32
C ILE A 94 -8.63 -9.56 -7.27
N THR A 95 -9.76 -10.00 -6.72
CA THR A 95 -10.98 -10.23 -7.49
C THR A 95 -11.90 -9.03 -7.51
N ASP A 96 -11.79 -8.18 -6.50
CA ASP A 96 -12.63 -6.99 -6.30
C ASP A 96 -11.83 -5.90 -5.59
N LEU A 97 -12.04 -4.65 -5.97
CA LEU A 97 -11.41 -3.47 -5.37
C LEU A 97 -12.39 -2.29 -5.43
N ASN A 98 -12.72 -1.74 -4.27
CA ASN A 98 -13.54 -0.57 -4.07
C ASN A 98 -12.76 0.46 -3.23
N ILE A 99 -12.78 1.70 -3.67
CA ILE A 99 -11.99 2.79 -3.11
C ILE A 99 -12.95 3.94 -2.76
N ILE A 100 -13.12 4.16 -1.47
CA ILE A 100 -13.96 5.22 -0.93
C ILE A 100 -13.03 6.34 -0.46
N MET A 101 -13.21 7.53 -1.04
CA MET A 101 -12.49 8.73 -0.63
C MET A 101 -13.48 9.79 -0.20
N GLU A 102 -13.10 10.60 0.79
CA GLU A 102 -13.90 11.75 1.18
C GLU A 102 -14.03 12.71 -0.02
N PRO A 103 -15.21 13.31 -0.26
CA PRO A 103 -15.39 14.25 -1.34
C PRO A 103 -14.36 15.36 -1.24
N THR A 104 -13.49 15.43 -2.22
CA THR A 104 -12.52 16.52 -2.31
C THR A 104 -12.91 17.46 -3.45
N SER A 105 -12.34 18.66 -3.43
CA SER A 105 -12.49 19.63 -4.51
C SER A 105 -11.74 19.24 -5.80
N TYR A 106 -11.08 18.09 -5.86
CA TYR A 106 -10.23 17.71 -6.99
C TYR A 106 -10.88 16.58 -7.78
N SER A 107 -11.44 16.92 -8.94
CA SER A 107 -12.02 15.97 -9.87
C SER A 107 -11.00 14.98 -10.42
N GLU A 108 -9.71 15.33 -10.44
CA GLU A 108 -8.65 14.45 -10.92
C GLU A 108 -8.46 13.21 -10.03
N LEU A 109 -8.87 13.28 -8.75
CA LEU A 109 -8.84 12.13 -7.85
C LEU A 109 -9.81 11.03 -8.30
N SER A 110 -11.02 11.40 -8.76
CA SER A 110 -12.01 10.40 -9.16
C SER A 110 -11.60 9.64 -10.41
N GLU A 111 -10.89 10.29 -11.35
CA GLU A 111 -10.42 9.65 -12.58
C GLU A 111 -9.43 8.52 -12.27
N PHE A 112 -8.40 8.79 -11.46
CA PHE A 112 -7.42 7.74 -11.18
C PHE A 112 -7.96 6.69 -10.22
N VAL A 113 -8.88 7.03 -9.31
CA VAL A 113 -9.57 6.07 -8.46
C VAL A 113 -10.34 5.06 -9.31
N SER A 114 -11.16 5.55 -10.25
CA SER A 114 -11.92 4.69 -11.15
C SER A 114 -11.01 3.76 -11.97
N ARG A 115 -9.87 4.28 -12.46
CA ARG A 115 -8.88 3.46 -13.17
C ARG A 115 -8.20 2.41 -12.28
N ALA A 116 -7.95 2.73 -11.01
CA ALA A 116 -7.35 1.79 -10.08
C ALA A 116 -8.34 0.66 -9.73
N GLU A 117 -9.61 0.98 -9.51
CA GLU A 117 -10.70 0.01 -9.30
C GLU A 117 -10.87 -0.92 -10.51
N GLU A 118 -10.98 -0.36 -11.72
CA GLU A 118 -11.11 -1.12 -12.97
C GLU A 118 -9.96 -2.12 -13.16
N ARG A 119 -8.72 -1.67 -12.88
CA ARG A 119 -7.52 -2.49 -13.01
C ARG A 119 -7.24 -3.39 -11.81
N ARG A 120 -7.97 -3.19 -10.71
CA ARG A 120 -7.74 -3.85 -9.41
C ARG A 120 -6.31 -3.67 -8.91
N ASP A 121 -5.74 -2.50 -9.19
CA ASP A 121 -4.34 -2.19 -8.94
C ASP A 121 -4.19 -1.26 -7.73
N LEU A 122 -4.08 -1.88 -6.56
CA LEU A 122 -3.82 -1.18 -5.29
C LEU A 122 -2.52 -0.36 -5.32
N PHE A 123 -1.50 -0.87 -6.01
CA PHE A 123 -0.22 -0.19 -6.09
C PHE A 123 -0.34 1.10 -6.92
N MET A 124 -1.04 1.04 -8.05
CA MET A 124 -1.36 2.21 -8.87
C MET A 124 -2.13 3.26 -8.06
N PHE A 125 -3.09 2.84 -7.23
CA PHE A 125 -3.81 3.77 -6.35
C PHE A 125 -2.87 4.51 -5.40
N PHE A 126 -2.09 3.79 -4.59
CA PHE A 126 -1.20 4.42 -3.59
C PHE A 126 -0.14 5.29 -4.24
N ARG A 127 0.44 4.84 -5.36
CA ARG A 127 1.41 5.62 -6.12
C ARG A 127 0.78 6.91 -6.65
N SER A 128 -0.41 6.84 -7.24
CA SER A 128 -1.10 8.01 -7.79
C SER A 128 -1.50 9.00 -6.70
N LEU A 129 -2.03 8.50 -5.58
CA LEU A 129 -2.40 9.32 -4.43
C LEU A 129 -1.20 10.06 -3.85
N HIS A 130 -0.06 9.38 -3.68
CA HIS A 130 1.18 9.98 -3.20
C HIS A 130 1.61 11.15 -4.09
N PHE A 131 1.77 10.92 -5.40
CA PHE A 131 2.19 11.96 -6.33
C PHE A 131 1.19 13.12 -6.42
N PHE A 132 -0.10 12.81 -6.39
CA PHE A 132 -1.15 13.82 -6.43
C PHE A 132 -1.04 14.80 -5.25
N VAL A 133 -0.89 14.26 -4.03
CA VAL A 133 -0.82 15.06 -2.81
C VAL A 133 0.48 15.85 -2.76
N GLU A 134 1.61 15.22 -3.10
CA GLU A 134 2.91 15.87 -3.17
C GLU A 134 2.88 17.07 -4.14
N TRP A 135 2.33 16.87 -5.35
CA TRP A 135 2.20 17.92 -6.35
C TRP A 135 1.24 19.03 -5.93
N CYS A 136 0.15 18.69 -5.22
CA CYS A 136 -0.76 19.69 -4.65
C CYS A 136 -0.06 20.60 -3.65
N GLU A 137 0.79 20.06 -2.78
CA GLU A 137 1.55 20.87 -1.82
C GLU A 137 2.56 21.79 -2.52
N TYR A 138 3.26 21.30 -3.54
CA TYR A 138 4.13 22.15 -4.37
C TYR A 138 3.37 23.30 -5.03
N ARG A 139 2.24 23.02 -5.70
CA ARG A 139 1.40 24.06 -6.31
C ARG A 139 0.95 25.09 -5.29
N LYS A 140 0.46 24.68 -4.12
CA LYS A 140 0.03 25.59 -3.04
C LYS A 140 1.16 26.51 -2.59
N ARG A 141 2.38 25.98 -2.40
CA ARG A 141 3.56 26.78 -2.02
C ARG A 141 3.91 27.81 -3.09
N THR A 142 3.91 27.40 -4.35
CA THR A 142 4.16 28.28 -5.51
C THR A 142 3.11 29.40 -5.61
N PHE A 143 1.82 29.07 -5.49
CA PHE A 143 0.75 30.07 -5.52
C PHE A 143 0.84 31.07 -4.35
N LYS A 144 1.25 30.62 -3.15
CA LYS A 144 1.49 31.52 -2.01
C LYS A 144 2.58 32.54 -2.34
N HIS A 145 3.65 32.13 -3.01
CA HIS A 145 4.73 33.03 -3.43
C HIS A 145 4.20 34.15 -4.36
N PHE A 146 3.47 33.77 -5.41
CA PHE A 146 2.88 34.73 -6.36
C PHE A 146 1.79 35.63 -5.76
N LYS A 147 1.05 35.13 -4.76
CA LYS A 147 0.01 35.92 -4.06
C LYS A 147 0.60 36.97 -3.13
N VAL A 148 1.79 36.73 -2.57
CA VAL A 148 2.52 37.71 -1.76
C VAL A 148 3.13 38.82 -2.65
N GLU A 149 3.58 38.47 -3.86
CA GLU A 149 4.10 39.45 -4.84
C GLU A 149 3.02 40.28 -5.55
N SER A 150 1.78 39.77 -5.66
CA SER A 150 0.65 40.49 -6.27
C SER A 150 0.20 41.75 -5.52
N LYS A 151 0.76 42.09 -4.36
CA LYS A 151 0.53 43.42 -3.74
C LYS A 151 1.31 44.56 -4.43
N VAL A 152 2.21 44.25 -5.38
CA VAL A 152 3.06 45.26 -6.05
C VAL A 152 2.66 45.54 -7.51
N PHE A 153 1.84 44.70 -8.14
CA PHE A 153 1.50 44.89 -9.56
C PHE A 153 0.13 45.53 -9.77
N LYS A 154 0.10 46.87 -9.85
CA LYS A 154 -1.01 47.59 -10.51
C LYS A 154 -0.90 47.38 -12.02
N PHE A 155 -1.72 46.51 -12.58
CA PHE A 155 -1.93 46.48 -14.04
C PHE A 155 -2.65 47.76 -14.46
N LYS A 156 -1.92 48.66 -15.12
CA LYS A 156 -2.49 49.81 -15.83
C LYS A 156 -3.15 49.23 -17.09
N HIS A 157 -4.48 49.27 -17.15
CA HIS A 157 -5.21 48.98 -18.39
C HIS A 157 -4.77 49.99 -19.46
N ILE A 158 -4.40 49.46 -20.63
CA ILE A 158 -4.41 50.19 -21.91
C ILE A 158 -5.79 49.92 -22.53
#